data_AF-A0A2D6P7Q8-F1
#
_entry.id   AF-A0A2D6P7Q8-F1
#
_cell.length_a   1.000
_cell.length_b   1.000
_cell.length_c   1.000
_cell.angle_alpha   90.00
_cell.angle_beta   90.00
_cell.angle_gamma   90.00
#
_symmetry.space_group_name_H-M   'P 1'
#
loop_
_entity.id
_entity.type
_entity.pdbx_description
1 polymer ?
#
loop_
_entity_poly.entity_id
_entity_poly.type
_entity_poly.pdbx_seq_one_letter_code
_entity_poly.pdbx_strand_id
1 'polypeptide(L)'
;MEITKKLFVIILGLFVPICISAGEWNDKPIMCADETETFSAIKAKEEELIFKANQLTKVRNETGLAKKPVGVAVDMYVNPKTGTYTIIEFHPTYESYCIISYGVNFQVFIGGVQ
;
A
#
# COMPACT_ATOMS: atom_id res chain seq x y z
N MET A 1 35.85 23.74 38.89
CA MET A 1 34.77 24.39 38.11
C MET A 1 34.67 23.85 36.68
N GLU A 2 35.79 23.51 36.04
CA GLU A 2 35.81 23.01 34.66
C GLU A 2 35.27 21.57 34.50
N ILE A 3 35.56 20.69 35.46
CA ILE A 3 35.09 19.29 35.48
C ILE A 3 33.55 19.25 35.66
N THR A 4 33.01 20.11 36.51
CA THR A 4 31.55 20.20 36.75
C THR A 4 30.80 20.68 35.51
N LYS A 5 31.37 21.62 34.74
CA LYS A 5 30.83 22.04 33.43
C LYS A 5 30.87 20.90 32.40
N LYS A 6 31.98 20.16 32.32
CA LYS A 6 32.09 19.00 31.41
C LYS A 6 31.09 17.90 31.75
N LEU A 7 30.91 17.62 33.03
CA LEU A 7 29.93 16.63 33.51
C LEU A 7 28.49 17.06 33.19
N PHE A 8 28.18 18.35 33.37
CA PHE A 8 26.86 18.90 33.03
C PHE A 8 26.56 18.81 31.52
N VAL A 9 27.54 19.08 30.65
CA VAL A 9 27.39 18.95 29.19
C VAL A 9 27.20 17.50 28.76
N ILE A 10 27.89 16.55 29.40
CA ILE A 10 27.72 15.11 29.13
C ILE A 10 26.32 14.64 29.54
N ILE A 11 25.84 15.06 30.71
CA ILE A 11 24.50 14.74 31.18
C ILE A 11 23.44 15.37 30.27
N LEU A 12 23.63 16.62 29.84
CA LEU A 12 22.70 17.30 28.94
C LEU A 12 22.66 16.64 27.55
N GLY A 13 23.77 16.09 27.08
CA GLY A 13 23.83 15.32 25.83
C GLY A 13 23.16 13.94 25.89
N LEU A 14 23.06 13.33 27.07
CA LEU A 14 22.39 12.03 27.29
C LEU A 14 20.86 12.10 27.26
N PHE A 15 20.28 13.30 27.40
CA PHE A 15 18.82 13.51 27.42
C PHE A 15 18.26 14.05 26.09
N VAL A 16 19.04 14.07 25.00
CA VAL A 16 18.49 14.43 23.67
C VAL A 16 17.49 13.33 23.27
N PRO A 17 16.18 13.61 23.24
CA PRO A 17 15.21 12.60 22.84
C PRO A 17 15.43 12.35 21.35
N ILE A 18 15.88 11.15 21.02
CA ILE A 18 15.87 10.66 19.65
C ILE A 18 14.39 10.48 19.32
N CYS A 19 13.77 11.48 18.69
CA CYS A 19 12.43 11.34 18.14
C CYS A 19 12.49 10.36 16.98
N ILE A 20 12.41 9.08 17.30
CA ILE A 20 12.22 8.00 16.33
C ILE A 20 10.74 8.08 15.93
N SER A 21 10.42 8.95 14.98
CA SER A 21 9.13 8.92 14.30
C SER A 21 9.10 7.66 13.44
N ALA A 22 8.69 6.55 14.04
CA ALA A 22 8.33 5.36 13.30
C ALA A 22 6.98 5.61 12.65
N GLY A 23 6.84 5.30 11.36
CA GLY A 23 5.55 5.32 10.70
C GLY A 23 4.56 4.41 11.44
N GLU A 24 3.36 4.89 11.68
CA GLU A 24 2.30 4.11 12.30
C GLU A 24 1.71 3.13 11.28
N TRP A 25 1.65 1.86 11.66
CA TRP A 25 0.94 0.87 10.88
C TRP A 25 -0.56 1.11 11.03
N ASN A 26 -1.23 1.29 9.89
CA ASN A 26 -2.68 1.40 9.82
C ASN A 26 -3.25 0.16 9.15
N ASP A 27 -4.17 -0.50 9.84
CA ASP A 27 -4.89 -1.65 9.30
C ASP A 27 -6.05 -1.14 8.44
N LYS A 28 -5.90 -1.25 7.11
CA LYS A 28 -6.99 -1.05 6.17
C LYS A 28 -7.63 -2.41 5.86
N PRO A 29 -8.97 -2.56 5.97
CA PRO A 29 -9.63 -3.78 5.54
C PRO A 29 -9.46 -3.96 4.02
N ILE A 30 -9.08 -5.17 3.60
CA ILE A 30 -9.01 -5.56 2.19
C ILE A 30 -10.26 -6.39 1.90
N MET A 31 -11.04 -5.97 0.90
CA MET A 31 -12.22 -6.71 0.45
C MET A 31 -11.78 -7.68 -0.62
N CYS A 32 -12.04 -8.97 -0.42
CA CYS A 32 -11.75 -10.02 -1.39
C CYS A 32 -13.04 -10.74 -1.77
N ALA A 33 -13.15 -11.09 -3.05
CA ALA A 33 -14.28 -11.82 -3.59
C ALA A 33 -13.79 -12.79 -4.68
N ASP A 34 -14.70 -13.62 -5.17
CA ASP A 34 -14.42 -14.49 -6.31
C ASP A 34 -14.31 -13.69 -7.62
N GLU A 35 -13.88 -14.38 -8.67
CA GLU A 35 -13.73 -13.82 -10.02
C GLU A 35 -15.03 -13.20 -10.54
N THR A 36 -16.16 -13.91 -10.39
CA THR A 36 -17.44 -13.51 -10.97
C THR A 36 -17.93 -12.21 -10.33
N GLU A 37 -17.92 -12.13 -9.00
CA GLU A 37 -18.33 -10.92 -8.29
C GLU A 37 -17.40 -9.75 -8.62
N THR A 38 -16.09 -9.99 -8.57
CA THR A 38 -15.08 -8.94 -8.78
C THR A 38 -15.19 -8.33 -10.16
N PHE A 39 -15.18 -9.15 -11.22
CA PHE A 39 -15.23 -8.64 -12.59
C PHE A 39 -16.62 -8.16 -12.99
N SER A 40 -17.69 -8.64 -12.35
CA SER A 40 -19.02 -8.05 -12.52
C SER A 40 -19.07 -6.63 -11.96
N ALA A 41 -18.47 -6.39 -10.79
CA ALA A 41 -18.40 -5.05 -10.20
C ALA A 41 -17.54 -4.08 -11.03
N ILE A 42 -16.42 -4.53 -11.58
CA ILE A 42 -15.57 -3.73 -12.49
C ILE A 42 -16.34 -3.40 -13.78
N LYS A 43 -16.99 -4.42 -14.37
CA LYS A 43 -17.78 -4.25 -15.60
C LYS A 43 -18.97 -3.30 -15.40
N ALA A 44 -19.63 -3.34 -14.24
CA ALA A 44 -20.74 -2.44 -13.92
C ALA A 44 -20.33 -0.96 -13.87
N LYS A 45 -19.04 -0.68 -13.62
CA LYS A 45 -18.48 0.69 -13.66
C LYS A 45 -17.94 1.07 -15.05
N GLU A 46 -18.03 0.17 -16.02
CA GLU A 46 -17.43 0.32 -17.35
C GLU A 46 -15.92 0.63 -17.29
N GLU A 47 -15.22 0.03 -16.32
CA GLU A 47 -13.78 0.20 -16.17
C GLU A 47 -13.02 -0.80 -17.06
N GLU A 48 -12.01 -0.30 -17.77
CA GLU A 48 -11.17 -1.09 -18.67
C GLU A 48 -9.77 -1.24 -18.10
N LEU A 49 -9.12 -2.37 -18.38
CA LEU A 49 -7.77 -2.64 -17.93
C LEU A 49 -6.78 -1.67 -18.58
N ILE A 50 -6.04 -0.91 -17.77
CA ILE A 50 -5.02 0.04 -18.25
C ILE A 50 -3.59 -0.32 -17.83
N PHE A 51 -3.44 -1.17 -16.82
CA PHE A 51 -2.13 -1.51 -16.26
C PHE A 51 -2.13 -2.89 -15.62
N LYS A 52 -1.02 -3.61 -15.81
CA LYS A 52 -0.70 -4.86 -15.12
C LYS A 52 0.73 -4.82 -14.62
N ALA A 53 0.97 -5.37 -13.43
CA ALA A 53 2.30 -5.58 -12.91
C ALA A 53 2.35 -6.78 -11.94
N ASN A 54 3.56 -7.10 -11.49
CA ASN A 54 3.77 -7.98 -10.36
C ASN A 54 4.30 -7.14 -9.19
N GLN A 55 3.55 -7.11 -8.09
CA GLN A 55 3.98 -6.48 -6.84
C GLN A 55 4.68 -7.49 -5.93
N LEU A 56 5.62 -7.02 -5.13
CA LEU A 56 6.25 -7.81 -4.07
C LEU A 56 5.65 -7.39 -2.73
N THR A 57 4.83 -8.25 -2.13
CA THR A 57 4.13 -7.94 -0.87
C THR A 57 4.58 -8.85 0.27
N LYS A 58 4.66 -8.29 1.48
CA LYS A 58 4.90 -9.07 2.70
C LYS A 58 3.56 -9.50 3.27
N VAL A 59 3.26 -10.78 3.15
CA VAL A 59 2.09 -11.38 3.78
C VAL A 59 2.36 -11.66 5.25
N ARG A 60 1.33 -11.56 6.09
CA ARG A 60 1.39 -11.97 7.50
C ARG A 60 1.18 -13.48 7.59
N ASN A 61 2.05 -14.16 8.33
CA ASN A 61 1.94 -15.56 8.72
C ASN A 61 1.72 -15.68 10.23
N GLU A 62 1.66 -16.90 10.75
CA GLU A 62 1.45 -17.21 12.18
C GLU A 62 2.45 -16.51 13.12
N THR A 63 3.65 -16.19 12.64
CA THR A 63 4.75 -15.59 13.41
C THR A 63 4.93 -14.08 13.17
N GLY A 64 4.09 -13.47 12.33
CA GLY A 64 4.19 -12.05 11.95
C GLY A 64 4.39 -11.84 10.44
N LEU A 65 4.99 -10.73 10.03
CA LEU A 65 5.25 -10.47 8.61
C LEU A 65 6.33 -11.40 8.06
N ALA A 66 6.07 -12.04 6.92
CA ALA A 66 7.03 -12.91 6.27
C ALA A 66 8.34 -12.16 5.92
N LYS A 67 9.49 -12.79 6.17
CA LYS A 67 10.81 -12.21 5.88
C LYS A 67 11.03 -12.01 4.38
N LYS A 68 10.59 -12.97 3.57
CA LYS A 68 10.65 -12.92 2.11
C LYS A 68 9.28 -12.46 1.58
N PRO A 69 9.23 -11.43 0.72
CA PRO A 69 7.99 -11.05 0.06
C PRO A 69 7.55 -12.10 -0.97
N VAL A 70 6.27 -12.13 -1.27
CA VAL A 70 5.67 -12.94 -2.33
C VAL A 70 5.32 -12.06 -3.53
N GLY A 71 5.47 -12.60 -4.73
CA GLY A 71 5.05 -11.94 -5.96
C GLY A 71 3.56 -12.14 -6.20
N VAL A 72 2.82 -11.06 -6.34
CA VAL A 72 1.36 -11.07 -6.54
C VAL A 72 1.03 -10.23 -7.77
N ALA A 73 0.18 -10.74 -8.66
CA ALA A 73 -0.27 -9.98 -9.82
C ALA A 73 -1.17 -8.83 -9.36
N VAL A 74 -0.96 -7.64 -9.91
CA VAL A 74 -1.79 -6.45 -9.68
C VAL A 74 -2.26 -5.88 -11.00
N ASP A 75 -3.56 -5.65 -11.09
CA ASP A 75 -4.23 -5.11 -12.27
C ASP A 75 -4.95 -3.82 -11.90
N MET A 76 -4.95 -2.84 -12.79
CA MET A 76 -5.67 -1.58 -12.62
C MET A 76 -6.63 -1.34 -13.77
N TYR A 77 -7.87 -1.05 -13.39
CA TYR A 77 -9.00 -0.79 -14.27
C TYR A 77 -9.47 0.64 -14.09
N VAL A 78 -9.84 1.30 -15.18
CA VAL A 78 -10.22 2.71 -15.19
C VAL A 78 -11.34 2.95 -16.19
N ASN A 79 -12.28 3.82 -15.81
CA ASN A 79 -13.19 4.45 -16.75
C ASN A 79 -12.80 5.94 -16.87
N PRO A 80 -12.18 6.38 -17.98
CA PRO A 80 -11.71 7.75 -18.12
C PRO A 80 -12.85 8.76 -18.28
N LYS A 81 -14.08 8.32 -18.63
CA LYS A 81 -15.25 9.21 -18.76
C LYS A 81 -15.79 9.61 -17.40
N THR A 82 -15.86 8.67 -16.46
CA THR A 82 -16.35 8.90 -15.09
C THR A 82 -15.22 9.22 -14.11
N GLY A 83 -13.98 8.92 -14.48
CA GLY A 83 -12.81 9.01 -13.63
C GLY A 83 -12.76 7.95 -12.53
N THR A 84 -13.56 6.88 -12.63
CA THR A 84 -13.52 5.78 -11.65
C THR A 84 -12.32 4.88 -11.90
N TYR A 85 -11.79 4.29 -10.83
CA TYR A 85 -10.73 3.30 -10.93
C TYR A 85 -10.90 2.19 -9.89
N THR A 86 -10.37 1.01 -10.22
CA THR A 86 -10.23 -0.13 -9.31
C THR A 86 -8.87 -0.79 -9.52
N ILE A 87 -8.14 -1.02 -8.44
CA ILE A 87 -6.89 -1.78 -8.39
C ILE A 87 -7.15 -3.08 -7.64
N ILE A 88 -6.88 -4.20 -8.30
CA ILE A 88 -7.07 -5.53 -7.74
C ILE A 88 -5.74 -6.28 -7.68
N GLU A 89 -5.62 -7.15 -6.69
CA GLU A 89 -4.58 -8.19 -6.64
C GLU A 89 -5.22 -9.57 -6.61
N PHE A 90 -4.57 -10.58 -7.18
CA PHE A 90 -5.03 -11.97 -7.07
C PHE A 90 -4.17 -12.72 -6.05
N HIS A 91 -4.77 -13.16 -4.94
CA HIS A 91 -4.04 -13.87 -3.89
C HIS A 91 -4.05 -15.39 -4.14
N PRO A 92 -2.91 -16.00 -4.51
CA PRO A 92 -2.89 -17.40 -4.97
C PRO A 92 -3.24 -18.42 -3.87
N THR A 93 -3.01 -18.09 -2.59
CA THR A 93 -3.32 -19.01 -1.47
C THR A 93 -4.81 -19.15 -1.18
N TYR A 94 -5.60 -18.10 -1.42
CA TYR A 94 -7.04 -18.08 -1.13
C TYR A 94 -7.88 -18.06 -2.41
N GLU A 95 -7.22 -18.13 -3.58
CA GLU A 95 -7.83 -18.11 -4.90
C GLU A 95 -8.88 -17.00 -5.07
N SER A 96 -8.57 -15.81 -4.55
CA SER A 96 -9.50 -14.69 -4.47
C SER A 96 -8.90 -13.42 -5.06
N TYR A 97 -9.76 -12.56 -5.61
CA TYR A 97 -9.39 -11.23 -6.06
C TYR A 97 -9.69 -10.22 -4.95
N CYS A 98 -8.69 -9.43 -4.61
CA CYS A 98 -8.73 -8.49 -3.50
C CYS A 98 -8.61 -7.06 -4.02
N ILE A 99 -9.55 -6.19 -3.64
CA ILE A 99 -9.52 -4.77 -4.01
C ILE A 99 -8.56 -4.04 -3.07
N ILE A 100 -7.44 -3.59 -3.64
CA ILE A 100 -6.41 -2.85 -2.90
C ILE A 100 -6.76 -1.36 -2.81
N SER A 101 -7.27 -0.82 -3.91
CA SER A 101 -7.79 0.54 -3.95
C SER A 101 -8.90 0.67 -4.98
N TYR A 102 -9.84 1.56 -4.73
CA TYR A 102 -10.84 1.98 -5.70
C TYR A 102 -11.25 3.41 -5.40
N GLY A 103 -11.77 4.12 -6.39
CA GLY A 103 -12.21 5.48 -6.17
C GLY A 103 -12.63 6.21 -7.44
N VAL A 104 -12.56 7.53 -7.37
CA VAL A 104 -12.97 8.48 -8.41
C VAL A 104 -11.85 9.51 -8.63
N ASN A 105 -12.02 10.40 -9.60
CA ASN A 105 -11.05 11.44 -9.96
C ASN A 105 -9.68 10.89 -10.38
N PHE A 106 -9.69 9.80 -11.15
CA PHE A 106 -8.46 9.24 -11.70
C PHE A 106 -7.74 10.24 -12.61
N GLN A 107 -6.44 10.43 -12.37
CA GLN A 107 -5.56 11.33 -13.12
C GLN A 107 -4.27 10.59 -13.49
N VAL A 108 -3.80 10.76 -14.72
CA VAL A 108 -2.55 10.18 -15.22
C VAL A 108 -1.63 11.31 -15.63
N PHE A 109 -0.42 11.31 -15.09
CA PHE A 109 0.62 12.32 -15.38
C PHE A 109 1.76 11.74 -16.25
N ILE A 110 1.56 10.54 -16.81
CA ILE A 110 2.53 9.86 -17.67
C ILE A 110 2.26 10.31 -19.11
N GLY A 111 3.13 11.17 -19.65
CA GLY A 111 3.04 11.61 -21.04
C GLY A 111 3.51 13.03 -21.36
N GLY A 112 4.04 13.82 -20.41
CA GLY A 112 4.52 15.17 -20.74
C GLY A 112 3.44 16.09 -21.36
N VAL A 113 2.18 15.87 -21.00
CA VAL A 113 1.03 16.75 -21.28
C VAL A 113 0.06 16.56 -20.11
N GLN A 114 0.01 17.37 -19.06
CA GLN A 114 0.81 18.51 -18.59
C GLN A 114 1.48 18.16 -17.26
#